data_AF-A0A497LWU1-F1
#
_entry.id   AF-A0A497LWU1-F1
#
_cell.length_a   1.000
_cell.length_b   1.000
_cell.length_c   1.000
_cell.angle_alpha   90.00
_cell.angle_beta   90.00
_cell.angle_gamma   90.00
#
_symmetry.space_group_name_H-M   'P 1'
#
loop_
_entity.id
_entity.type
_entity.pdbx_description
1 polymer ?
#
loop_
_entity_poly.entity_id
_entity_poly.type
_entity_poly.pdbx_seq_one_letter_code
_entity_poly.pdbx_strand_id
1 'polypeptide(L)'
;MFRKILAMLSFILCLFLLVMMAEGFNPAYEIAAVAGSTPSIDGVIASGEWDDASSVSFNNTVVYVKQDGKNLYVAFNVSDSTVENQDVVAIFIDVDNNGGSSPQPDDILFGISRTGQLSERQGDNPPGFPTGGWNALVSSTSSMWQAEYNITYAKIEITAGQPKTLGIAFESWDYATGLPVFWPPMTPIESNYPSNWGNLTSEENWIPEFPSSVALLGFLMLITIPLVFIKKESNRKSKS
;
A
#
# COMPACT_ATOMS: atom_id res chain seq x y z
N MET A 1 -24.40 -6.18 -46.01
CA MET A 1 -24.74 -5.35 -44.84
C MET A 1 -24.76 -6.18 -43.54
N PHE A 2 -25.46 -7.32 -43.53
CA PHE A 2 -25.60 -8.22 -42.36
C PHE A 2 -24.28 -8.67 -41.69
N ARG A 3 -23.25 -9.06 -42.46
CA ARG A 3 -21.95 -9.51 -41.90
C ARG A 3 -21.19 -8.43 -41.12
N LYS A 4 -21.33 -7.15 -41.52
CA LYS A 4 -20.69 -6.02 -40.82
C LYS A 4 -21.40 -5.70 -39.51
N ILE A 5 -22.72 -5.84 -39.48
CA ILE A 5 -23.55 -5.64 -38.29
C ILE A 5 -23.26 -6.75 -37.25
N LEU A 6 -23.11 -7.99 -37.69
CA LEU A 6 -22.80 -9.12 -36.80
C LEU A 6 -21.41 -8.99 -36.15
N ALA A 7 -20.39 -8.58 -36.92
CA ALA A 7 -19.04 -8.34 -36.39
C ALA A 7 -18.98 -7.18 -35.39
N MET A 8 -19.73 -6.10 -35.65
CA MET A 8 -19.82 -4.95 -34.76
C MET A 8 -20.54 -5.29 -33.45
N LEU A 9 -21.64 -6.06 -33.51
CA LEU A 9 -22.34 -6.56 -32.31
C LEU A 9 -21.47 -7.51 -31.49
N SER A 10 -20.68 -8.38 -32.13
CA SER A 10 -19.75 -9.26 -31.44
C SER A 10 -18.61 -8.49 -30.76
N PHE A 11 -18.11 -7.42 -31.38
CA PHE A 11 -17.10 -6.55 -30.78
C PHE A 11 -17.67 -5.77 -29.59
N ILE A 12 -18.89 -5.24 -29.70
CA ILE A 12 -19.59 -4.57 -28.59
C ILE A 12 -19.88 -5.57 -27.45
N LEU A 13 -20.29 -6.81 -27.75
CA LEU A 13 -20.49 -7.85 -26.73
C LEU A 13 -19.18 -8.24 -26.04
N CYS A 14 -18.06 -8.37 -26.77
CA CYS A 14 -16.74 -8.58 -26.16
C CYS A 14 -16.31 -7.37 -25.31
N LEU A 15 -16.61 -6.15 -25.74
CA LEU A 15 -16.34 -4.94 -24.96
C LEU A 15 -17.21 -4.88 -23.69
N PHE A 16 -18.46 -5.33 -23.76
CA PHE A 16 -19.37 -5.43 -22.61
C PHE A 16 -19.00 -6.56 -21.65
N LEU A 17 -18.46 -7.69 -22.15
CA LEU A 17 -17.94 -8.78 -21.31
C LEU A 17 -16.61 -8.41 -20.62
N LEU A 18 -15.85 -7.46 -21.17
CA LEU A 18 -14.67 -6.87 -20.51
C LEU A 18 -15.04 -5.87 -19.40
N VAL A 19 -16.31 -5.44 -19.31
CA VAL A 19 -16.86 -4.61 -18.23
C VAL A 19 -17.72 -5.48 -17.31
N MET A 20 -17.34 -6.74 -17.11
CA MET A 20 -17.67 -7.41 -15.86
C MET A 20 -16.94 -6.59 -14.79
N MET A 21 -17.69 -5.72 -14.13
CA MET A 21 -17.27 -5.00 -12.94
C MET A 21 -16.56 -6.01 -12.06
N ALA A 22 -15.26 -5.80 -11.81
CA ALA A 22 -14.63 -6.42 -10.65
C ALA A 22 -15.61 -6.23 -9.49
N GLU A 23 -15.99 -7.31 -8.79
CA GLU A 23 -16.84 -7.19 -7.62
C GLU A 23 -16.06 -6.36 -6.61
N GLY A 24 -16.32 -5.06 -6.67
CA GLY A 24 -15.51 -4.03 -6.07
C GLY A 24 -15.47 -4.28 -4.57
N PHE A 25 -14.25 -4.52 -4.09
CA PHE A 25 -13.66 -3.83 -2.94
C PHE A 25 -14.62 -2.84 -2.27
N ASN A 26 -14.67 -2.86 -0.93
CA ASN A 26 -15.59 -2.03 -0.17
C ASN A 26 -15.23 -0.53 -0.35
N PRO A 27 -15.89 0.20 -1.27
CA PRO A 27 -15.41 1.50 -1.73
C PRO A 27 -15.68 2.59 -0.69
N ALA A 28 -16.39 2.26 0.39
CA ALA A 28 -16.57 3.14 1.53
C ALA A 28 -15.31 3.23 2.41
N TYR A 29 -14.32 2.36 2.20
CA TYR A 29 -13.08 2.31 2.97
C TYR A 29 -11.89 2.45 2.04
N GLU A 30 -11.25 3.60 2.12
CA GLU A 30 -10.07 3.92 1.32
C GLU A 30 -8.99 4.51 2.23
N ILE A 31 -7.74 4.21 1.91
CA ILE A 31 -6.57 4.82 2.52
C ILE A 31 -5.53 5.06 1.43
N ALA A 32 -4.84 6.19 1.48
CA ALA A 32 -3.76 6.51 0.54
C ALA A 32 -2.39 6.28 1.19
N ALA A 33 -1.51 5.51 0.55
CA ALA A 33 -0.08 5.55 0.81
C ALA A 33 0.50 6.84 0.25
N VAL A 34 0.53 7.86 1.10
CA VAL A 34 1.14 9.16 0.81
C VAL A 34 2.65 9.01 0.65
N ALA A 35 3.22 9.78 -0.28
CA ALA A 35 4.66 9.88 -0.40
C ALA A 35 5.21 10.53 0.86
N GLY A 36 6.22 9.92 1.48
CA GLY A 36 6.79 10.41 2.74
C GLY A 36 8.23 10.00 2.93
N SER A 37 8.76 10.41 4.08
CA SER A 37 10.07 10.01 4.57
C SER A 37 10.15 8.50 4.81
N THR A 38 11.32 7.91 4.55
CA THR A 38 11.61 6.51 4.87
C THR A 38 11.72 6.33 6.40
N PRO A 39 10.85 5.53 7.04
CA PRO A 39 10.96 5.24 8.48
C PRO A 39 12.10 4.25 8.75
N SER A 40 12.62 4.28 9.97
CA SER A 40 13.51 3.26 10.51
C SER A 40 12.65 2.10 10.98
N ILE A 41 12.73 0.95 10.33
CA ILE A 41 12.02 -0.24 10.80
C ILE A 41 12.78 -0.80 12.00
N ASP A 42 12.41 -0.36 13.20
CA ASP A 42 12.98 -0.78 14.47
C ASP A 42 11.92 -1.24 15.49
N GLY A 43 10.64 -1.15 15.10
CA GLY A 43 9.49 -1.55 15.91
C GLY A 43 8.98 -0.42 16.80
N VAL A 44 9.55 0.79 16.72
CA VAL A 44 9.16 1.95 17.52
C VAL A 44 8.69 3.07 16.62
N ILE A 45 7.44 3.50 16.81
CA ILE A 45 6.91 4.70 16.15
C ILE A 45 7.49 5.93 16.87
N ALA A 46 8.61 6.46 16.37
CA ALA A 46 9.25 7.61 16.97
C ALA A 46 8.51 8.93 16.67
N SER A 47 8.70 9.93 17.54
CA SER A 47 8.12 11.26 17.33
C SER A 47 8.61 11.86 16.01
N GLY A 48 7.69 12.32 15.15
CA GLY A 48 8.01 12.94 13.87
C GLY A 48 8.25 11.95 12.72
N GLU A 49 8.39 10.66 13.01
CA GLU A 49 8.73 9.67 11.99
C GLU A 49 7.55 9.30 11.09
N TRP A 50 6.34 9.26 11.65
CA TRP A 50 5.12 8.87 10.95
C TRP A 50 4.13 10.03 10.79
N ASP A 51 4.56 11.27 11.09
CA ASP A 51 3.73 12.49 11.02
C ASP A 51 3.26 12.81 9.58
N ASP A 52 3.98 12.30 8.58
CA ASP A 52 3.69 12.44 7.15
C ASP A 52 2.84 11.30 6.58
N ALA A 53 2.43 10.33 7.39
CA ALA A 53 1.65 9.18 6.95
C ALA A 53 0.13 9.43 6.98
N SER A 54 -0.60 8.73 6.11
CA SER A 54 -2.05 8.57 6.29
C SER A 54 -2.32 7.65 7.47
N SER A 55 -3.50 7.77 8.10
CA SER A 55 -3.87 6.86 9.19
C SER A 55 -5.34 6.48 9.20
N VAL A 56 -5.60 5.30 9.74
CA VAL A 56 -6.94 4.81 10.11
C VAL A 56 -6.91 4.28 11.53
N SER A 57 -8.08 4.22 12.16
CA SER A 57 -8.19 3.69 13.52
C SER A 57 -9.37 2.74 13.63
N PHE A 58 -9.18 1.67 14.37
CA PHE A 58 -10.22 0.69 14.68
C PHE A 58 -9.88 0.04 16.03
N ASN A 59 -10.91 -0.17 16.85
CA ASN A 59 -10.75 -0.65 18.22
C ASN A 59 -9.74 0.20 19.02
N ASN A 60 -8.69 -0.41 19.56
CA ASN A 60 -7.57 0.17 20.31
C ASN A 60 -6.31 0.34 19.44
N THR A 61 -6.45 0.30 18.11
CA THR A 61 -5.35 0.25 17.15
C THR A 61 -5.41 1.43 16.19
N VAL A 62 -4.27 2.09 16.00
CA VAL A 62 -4.04 3.08 14.94
C VAL A 62 -3.05 2.49 13.93
N VAL A 63 -3.39 2.58 12.65
CA VAL A 63 -2.53 2.14 11.56
C VAL A 63 -2.08 3.34 10.75
N TYR A 64 -0.78 3.44 10.48
CA TYR A 64 -0.17 4.46 9.64
C TYR A 64 0.32 3.85 8.33
N VAL A 65 0.15 4.55 7.21
CA VAL A 65 0.54 4.06 5.89
C VAL A 65 1.21 5.17 5.08
N LYS A 66 2.39 4.87 4.52
CA LYS A 66 3.14 5.76 3.60
C LYS A 66 4.04 4.97 2.65
N GLN A 67 4.65 5.65 1.69
CA GLN A 67 5.58 5.06 0.72
C GLN A 67 6.73 6.02 0.38
N ASP A 68 7.86 5.49 -0.09
CA ASP A 68 9.07 6.27 -0.46
C ASP A 68 9.47 6.12 -1.95
N GLY A 69 8.59 5.59 -2.77
CA GLY A 69 8.77 5.29 -4.18
C GLY A 69 9.48 3.96 -4.44
N LYS A 70 9.77 3.18 -3.40
CA LYS A 70 10.37 1.84 -3.49
C LYS A 70 9.66 0.81 -2.63
N ASN A 71 9.17 1.24 -1.47
CA ASN A 71 8.49 0.38 -0.51
C ASN A 71 7.21 1.02 0.00
N LEU A 72 6.27 0.17 0.37
CA LEU A 72 5.12 0.49 1.21
C LEU A 72 5.52 0.28 2.67
N TYR A 73 5.23 1.26 3.51
CA TYR A 73 5.47 1.22 4.95
C TYR A 73 4.14 1.26 5.67
N VAL A 74 3.99 0.37 6.65
CA VAL A 74 2.80 0.30 7.50
C VAL A 74 3.23 0.18 8.95
N ALA A 75 2.66 0.97 9.85
CA ALA A 75 2.89 0.83 11.29
C ALA A 75 1.59 0.65 12.05
N PHE A 76 1.64 -0.18 13.09
CA PHE A 76 0.55 -0.40 14.03
C PHE A 76 0.93 0.16 15.39
N ASN A 77 0.03 0.92 16.00
CA ASN A 77 0.12 1.35 17.38
C ASN A 77 -1.06 0.77 18.15
N VAL A 78 -0.83 -0.26 18.96
CA VAL A 78 -1.87 -1.03 19.64
C VAL A 78 -1.86 -0.70 21.13
N SER A 79 -2.96 -0.18 21.66
CA SER A 79 -3.13 0.08 23.10
C SER A 79 -3.68 -1.15 23.79
N ASP A 80 -2.79 -1.99 24.34
CA ASP A 80 -3.15 -3.28 24.92
C ASP A 80 -2.54 -3.47 26.31
N SER A 81 -3.41 -3.59 27.32
CA SER A 81 -3.06 -3.73 28.72
C SER A 81 -2.87 -5.16 29.19
N THR A 82 -3.24 -6.14 28.37
CA THR A 82 -2.89 -7.54 28.59
C THR A 82 -1.62 -7.84 27.76
N VAL A 83 -0.85 -8.85 28.15
CA VAL A 83 0.44 -9.14 27.50
C VAL A 83 0.45 -10.59 27.11
N GLU A 84 0.03 -10.86 25.88
CA GLU A 84 -0.02 -12.19 25.33
C GLU A 84 0.98 -12.31 24.18
N ASN A 85 1.84 -13.33 24.24
CA ASN A 85 2.84 -13.56 23.20
C ASN A 85 2.22 -13.87 21.83
N GLN A 86 0.94 -14.22 21.84
CA GLN A 86 0.10 -14.58 20.70
C GLN A 86 -0.66 -13.40 20.10
N ASP A 87 -0.55 -12.19 20.66
CA ASP A 87 -1.14 -11.01 20.03
C ASP A 87 -0.51 -10.82 18.65
N VAL A 88 -1.33 -10.50 17.66
CA VAL A 88 -0.92 -10.40 16.26
C VAL A 88 -1.52 -9.15 15.64
N VAL A 89 -0.74 -8.50 14.80
CA VAL A 89 -1.27 -7.59 13.78
C VAL A 89 -0.93 -8.16 12.41
N ALA A 90 -1.80 -7.92 11.44
CA ALA A 90 -1.58 -8.37 10.09
C ALA A 90 -2.11 -7.39 9.04
N ILE A 91 -1.50 -7.46 7.86
CA ILE A 91 -1.88 -6.71 6.67
C ILE A 91 -2.31 -7.72 5.62
N PHE A 92 -3.49 -7.53 5.04
CA PHE A 92 -4.02 -8.31 3.93
C PHE A 92 -3.93 -7.44 2.68
N ILE A 93 -3.33 -7.94 1.60
CA ILE A 93 -3.17 -7.23 0.33
C ILE A 93 -3.72 -8.09 -0.79
N ASP A 94 -4.70 -7.57 -1.53
CA ASP A 94 -5.15 -8.09 -2.83
C ASP A 94 -4.38 -7.32 -3.89
N VAL A 95 -3.41 -7.99 -4.51
CA VAL A 95 -2.41 -7.34 -5.36
C VAL A 95 -3.02 -6.88 -6.69
N ASP A 96 -3.97 -7.61 -7.25
CA ASP A 96 -4.64 -7.24 -8.48
C ASP A 96 -5.92 -6.42 -8.23
N ASN A 97 -6.31 -6.26 -6.97
CA ASN A 97 -7.54 -5.60 -6.51
C ASN A 97 -8.78 -6.17 -7.24
N ASN A 98 -8.83 -7.50 -7.30
CA ASN A 98 -9.83 -8.24 -8.07
C ASN A 98 -10.96 -8.83 -7.20
N GLY A 99 -10.87 -8.67 -5.87
CA GLY A 99 -11.86 -9.12 -4.92
C GLY A 99 -11.93 -10.65 -4.79
N GLY A 100 -13.08 -11.15 -4.37
CA GLY A 100 -13.32 -12.59 -4.24
C GLY A 100 -14.05 -12.97 -2.96
N SER A 101 -14.69 -14.14 -3.00
CA SER A 101 -15.30 -14.80 -1.85
C SER A 101 -14.36 -15.78 -1.14
N SER A 102 -13.09 -15.79 -1.54
CA SER A 102 -12.00 -16.56 -0.94
C SER A 102 -10.66 -15.97 -1.41
N PRO A 103 -9.56 -16.16 -0.67
CA PRO A 103 -8.27 -15.66 -1.10
C PRO A 103 -7.79 -16.32 -2.41
N GLN A 104 -7.29 -15.52 -3.34
CA GLN A 104 -6.77 -15.85 -4.66
C GLN A 104 -5.23 -15.90 -4.66
N PRO A 105 -4.59 -16.45 -5.70
CA PRO A 105 -3.13 -16.59 -5.73
C PRO A 105 -2.35 -15.27 -5.59
N ASP A 106 -2.94 -14.11 -5.86
CA ASP A 106 -2.34 -12.79 -5.73
C ASP A 106 -2.57 -12.14 -4.35
N ASP A 107 -3.46 -12.70 -3.52
CA ASP A 107 -3.70 -12.22 -2.16
C ASP A 107 -2.58 -12.62 -1.20
N ILE A 108 -2.16 -11.68 -0.34
CA ILE A 108 -1.06 -11.87 0.61
C ILE A 108 -1.46 -11.41 2.01
N LEU A 109 -1.14 -12.20 3.02
CA LEU A 109 -1.17 -11.80 4.42
C LEU A 109 0.25 -11.64 4.94
N PHE A 110 0.54 -10.50 5.57
CA PHE A 110 1.78 -10.20 6.29
C PHE A 110 1.48 -10.06 7.79
N GLY A 111 1.85 -11.05 8.59
CA GLY A 111 1.57 -11.08 10.03
C GLY A 111 2.83 -10.98 10.87
N ILE A 112 2.74 -10.29 12.01
CA ILE A 112 3.77 -10.30 13.05
C ILE A 112 3.11 -10.47 14.42
N SER A 113 3.64 -11.37 15.24
CA SER A 113 3.23 -11.46 16.65
C SER A 113 3.89 -10.36 17.48
N ARG A 114 3.35 -10.11 18.66
CA ARG A 114 3.95 -9.22 19.68
C ARG A 114 5.36 -9.64 20.12
N THR A 115 5.74 -10.89 19.87
CA THR A 115 7.09 -11.41 20.12
C THR A 115 8.03 -11.32 18.90
N GLY A 116 7.56 -10.75 17.79
CA GLY A 116 8.33 -10.58 16.56
C GLY A 116 8.35 -11.81 15.67
N GLN A 117 7.47 -12.79 15.90
CA GLN A 117 7.35 -13.95 15.01
C GLN A 117 6.63 -13.53 13.73
N LEU A 118 7.34 -13.58 12.62
CA LEU A 118 6.79 -13.30 11.29
C LEU A 118 6.02 -14.50 10.74
N SER A 119 4.91 -14.21 10.06
CA SER A 119 4.14 -15.19 9.28
C SER A 119 3.68 -14.58 7.97
N GLU A 120 3.61 -15.39 6.92
CA GLU A 120 3.12 -15.00 5.61
C GLU A 120 2.11 -16.00 5.07
N ARG A 121 1.04 -15.54 4.42
CA ARG A 121 0.11 -16.38 3.68
C ARG A 121 0.02 -15.88 2.23
N GLN A 122 0.02 -16.80 1.26
CA GLN A 122 -0.27 -16.49 -0.14
C GLN A 122 -1.54 -17.24 -0.56
N GLY A 123 -2.55 -16.53 -1.03
CA GLY A 123 -3.89 -17.06 -1.32
C GLY A 123 -4.46 -17.88 -0.18
N ASP A 124 -5.12 -18.99 -0.52
CA ASP A 124 -5.81 -19.86 0.45
C ASP A 124 -4.88 -20.87 1.15
N ASN A 125 -3.56 -20.71 1.01
CA ASN A 125 -2.61 -21.56 1.72
C ASN A 125 -2.67 -21.30 3.24
N PRO A 126 -2.26 -22.24 4.10
CA PRO A 126 -2.03 -21.92 5.51
C PRO A 126 -0.90 -20.89 5.68
N PRO A 127 -0.94 -20.00 6.70
CA PRO A 127 0.19 -19.14 7.03
C PRO A 127 1.47 -19.95 7.30
N GLY A 128 2.59 -19.49 6.78
CA GLY A 128 3.90 -20.13 6.87
C GLY A 128 5.02 -19.11 7.07
N PHE A 129 6.26 -19.53 6.80
CA PHE A 129 7.42 -18.65 6.91
C PHE A 129 7.44 -17.61 5.77
N PRO A 130 7.92 -16.37 6.03
CA PRO A 130 8.05 -15.35 5.01
C PRO A 130 8.90 -15.79 3.82
N THR A 131 8.47 -15.42 2.61
CA THR A 131 9.18 -15.76 1.36
C THR A 131 10.15 -14.67 0.89
N GLY A 132 10.22 -13.55 1.63
CA GLY A 132 11.08 -12.40 1.34
C GLY A 132 10.30 -11.24 0.70
N GLY A 133 11.03 -10.14 0.42
CA GLY A 133 10.42 -8.93 -0.15
C GLY A 133 9.65 -8.07 0.85
N TRP A 134 9.67 -8.43 2.14
CA TRP A 134 9.21 -7.60 3.24
C TRP A 134 9.92 -7.99 4.54
N ASN A 135 9.86 -7.11 5.54
CA ASN A 135 10.23 -7.38 6.92
C ASN A 135 9.36 -6.57 7.87
N ALA A 136 9.33 -6.97 9.14
CA ALA A 136 8.71 -6.19 10.21
C ALA A 136 9.45 -6.38 11.53
N LEU A 137 9.34 -5.39 12.42
CA LEU A 137 9.85 -5.43 13.79
C LEU A 137 8.78 -4.93 14.76
N VAL A 138 8.93 -5.30 16.04
CA VAL A 138 8.03 -4.91 17.12
C VAL A 138 8.78 -4.33 18.30
N SER A 139 8.11 -3.42 19.00
CA SER A 139 8.47 -2.98 20.34
C SER A 139 7.24 -3.14 21.25
N SER A 140 7.44 -3.70 22.43
CA SER A 140 6.35 -3.99 23.36
C SER A 140 6.65 -3.44 24.75
N THR A 141 5.62 -2.89 25.37
CA THR A 141 5.57 -2.55 26.79
C THR A 141 4.43 -3.32 27.46
N SER A 142 4.15 -3.04 28.74
CA SER A 142 3.04 -3.65 29.48
C SER A 142 1.66 -3.11 29.12
N SER A 143 1.56 -1.98 28.41
CA SER A 143 0.28 -1.32 28.11
C SER A 143 0.08 -0.97 26.64
N MET A 144 1.06 -1.28 25.80
CA MET A 144 1.02 -1.05 24.36
C MET A 144 2.08 -1.88 23.68
N TRP A 145 1.88 -2.10 22.38
CA TRP A 145 2.92 -2.57 21.50
C TRP A 145 2.78 -1.96 20.11
N GLN A 146 3.90 -1.91 19.41
CA GLN A 146 4.04 -1.31 18.11
C GLN A 146 4.64 -2.32 17.16
N ALA A 147 4.24 -2.23 15.89
CA ALA A 147 4.84 -3.00 14.82
C ALA A 147 5.08 -2.09 13.62
N GLU A 148 6.19 -2.27 12.94
CA GLU A 148 6.53 -1.54 11.72
C GLU A 148 6.87 -2.51 10.61
N TYR A 149 6.26 -2.31 9.45
CA TYR A 149 6.41 -3.13 8.26
C TYR A 149 7.09 -2.31 7.16
N ASN A 150 7.92 -3.00 6.40
CA ASN A 150 8.47 -2.52 5.14
C ASN A 150 8.24 -3.60 4.08
N ILE A 151 7.44 -3.29 3.06
CA ILE A 151 7.05 -4.18 1.99
C ILE A 151 7.56 -3.60 0.68
N THR A 152 8.45 -4.32 0.00
CA THR A 152 9.01 -3.86 -1.27
C THR A 152 7.95 -3.80 -2.35
N TYR A 153 8.00 -2.82 -3.24
CA TYR A 153 7.11 -2.76 -4.40
C TYR A 153 7.17 -4.01 -5.27
N ALA A 154 8.33 -4.66 -5.36
CA ALA A 154 8.47 -5.92 -6.07
C ALA A 154 7.61 -7.05 -5.47
N LYS A 155 7.41 -7.08 -4.15
CA LYS A 155 6.57 -8.09 -3.47
C LYS A 155 5.08 -7.92 -3.75
N ILE A 156 4.63 -6.69 -3.97
CA ILE A 156 3.22 -6.32 -4.21
C ILE A 156 2.99 -5.80 -5.64
N GLU A 157 3.94 -6.12 -6.53
CA GLU A 157 3.90 -5.84 -7.97
C GLU A 157 3.54 -4.39 -8.32
N ILE A 158 4.06 -3.44 -7.54
CA ILE A 158 3.97 -2.02 -7.84
C ILE A 158 5.13 -1.63 -8.76
N THR A 159 4.81 -0.86 -9.80
CA THR A 159 5.79 -0.18 -10.63
C THR A 159 5.67 1.32 -10.39
N ALA A 160 6.74 1.94 -9.86
CA ALA A 160 6.74 3.37 -9.59
C ALA A 160 6.42 4.19 -10.86
N GLY A 161 5.52 5.16 -10.72
CA GLY A 161 5.02 5.99 -11.81
C GLY A 161 3.87 5.38 -12.60
N GLN A 162 3.36 4.20 -12.22
CA GLN A 162 2.16 3.61 -12.80
C GLN A 162 1.02 3.61 -11.76
N PRO A 163 -0.20 4.04 -12.14
CA PRO A 163 -1.35 3.94 -11.25
C PRO A 163 -1.60 2.46 -10.92
N LYS A 164 -1.74 2.17 -9.62
CA LYS A 164 -2.15 0.85 -9.13
C LYS A 164 -2.97 1.06 -7.86
N THR A 165 -4.09 0.34 -7.77
CA THR A 165 -4.87 0.20 -6.54
C THR A 165 -4.69 -1.22 -6.04
N LEU A 166 -4.51 -1.38 -4.74
CA LEU A 166 -4.48 -2.69 -4.07
C LEU A 166 -5.73 -2.81 -3.20
N GLY A 167 -6.26 -4.02 -3.02
CA GLY A 167 -7.19 -4.26 -1.93
C GLY A 167 -6.41 -4.35 -0.62
N ILE A 168 -6.94 -3.82 0.47
CA ILE A 168 -6.25 -3.73 1.76
C ILE A 168 -7.19 -4.03 2.93
N ALA A 169 -6.72 -4.84 3.88
CA ALA A 169 -7.32 -4.91 5.21
C ALA A 169 -6.24 -4.98 6.30
N PHE A 170 -6.60 -4.53 7.49
CA PHE A 170 -5.76 -4.58 8.68
C PHE A 170 -6.45 -5.42 9.74
N GLU A 171 -5.66 -6.25 10.42
CA GLU A 171 -6.09 -7.06 11.56
C GLU A 171 -5.34 -6.64 12.80
N SER A 172 -6.06 -6.62 13.93
CA SER A 172 -5.50 -6.58 15.26
C SER A 172 -6.15 -7.68 16.08
N TRP A 173 -5.34 -8.60 16.60
CA TRP A 173 -5.79 -9.71 17.41
C TRP A 173 -5.13 -9.63 18.79
N ASP A 174 -5.95 -9.35 19.79
CA ASP A 174 -5.63 -9.56 21.20
C ASP A 174 -6.13 -10.94 21.60
N TYR A 175 -5.19 -11.81 21.94
CA TYR A 175 -5.48 -13.22 22.22
C TYR A 175 -6.32 -13.39 23.49
N ALA A 176 -6.20 -12.49 24.47
CA ALA A 176 -6.93 -12.57 25.73
C ALA A 176 -8.40 -12.14 25.58
N THR A 177 -8.70 -11.20 24.68
CA THR A 177 -10.07 -10.67 24.51
C THR A 177 -10.92 -11.42 23.50
N GLY A 178 -10.32 -12.27 22.66
CA GLY A 178 -11.04 -13.29 21.89
C GLY A 178 -10.82 -13.22 20.39
N LEU A 179 -11.78 -12.68 19.64
CA LEU A 179 -11.74 -12.68 18.17
C LEU A 179 -10.94 -11.49 17.63
N PRO A 180 -10.25 -11.64 16.48
CA PRO A 180 -9.58 -10.53 15.83
C PRO A 180 -10.57 -9.46 15.38
N VAL A 181 -10.10 -8.20 15.38
CA VAL A 181 -10.83 -7.03 14.88
C VAL A 181 -10.14 -6.50 13.63
N PHE A 182 -10.93 -5.90 12.74
CA PHE A 182 -10.47 -5.55 11.39
C PHE A 182 -10.82 -4.12 10.99
N TRP A 183 -10.01 -3.59 10.08
CA TRP A 183 -10.39 -2.49 9.19
C TRP A 183 -10.25 -2.95 7.74
N PRO A 184 -11.28 -2.83 6.89
CA PRO A 184 -12.66 -2.45 7.21
C PRO A 184 -13.33 -3.35 8.28
N PRO A 185 -14.39 -2.90 8.97
CA PRO A 185 -15.09 -3.72 9.95
C PRO A 185 -15.71 -4.96 9.30
N MET A 186 -15.27 -6.15 9.72
CA MET A 186 -15.73 -7.45 9.23
C MET A 186 -15.55 -8.53 10.29
N THR A 187 -16.22 -9.66 10.11
CA THR A 187 -16.00 -10.85 10.95
C THR A 187 -14.73 -11.62 10.55
N PRO A 188 -14.20 -12.50 11.40
CA PRO A 188 -13.05 -13.35 11.05
C PRO A 188 -13.29 -14.29 9.86
N ILE A 189 -14.55 -14.61 9.55
CA ILE A 189 -14.90 -15.41 8.37
C ILE A 189 -14.82 -14.52 7.13
N GLU A 190 -15.43 -13.34 7.21
CA GLU A 190 -15.49 -12.35 6.12
C GLU A 190 -14.13 -11.75 5.77
N SER A 191 -13.15 -11.78 6.67
CA SER A 191 -11.78 -11.33 6.37
C SER A 191 -11.06 -12.20 5.36
N ASN A 192 -11.53 -13.42 5.10
CA ASN A 192 -11.05 -14.24 3.99
C ASN A 192 -11.77 -13.94 2.66
N TYR A 193 -12.61 -12.91 2.58
CA TYR A 193 -13.26 -12.47 1.34
C TYR A 193 -12.60 -11.16 0.88
N PRO A 194 -11.66 -11.19 -0.07
CA PRO A 194 -11.02 -9.96 -0.57
C PRO A 194 -12.01 -8.90 -1.07
N SER A 195 -13.22 -9.28 -1.50
CA SER A 195 -14.30 -8.32 -1.80
C SER A 195 -14.72 -7.42 -0.63
N ASN A 196 -14.42 -7.79 0.62
CA ASN A 196 -14.70 -6.98 1.81
C ASN A 196 -13.56 -6.02 2.18
N TRP A 197 -12.40 -6.15 1.55
CA TRP A 197 -11.23 -5.31 1.81
C TRP A 197 -11.45 -3.90 1.24
N GLY A 198 -10.78 -2.91 1.82
CA GLY A 198 -10.81 -1.52 1.35
C GLY A 198 -9.84 -1.29 0.20
N ASN A 199 -9.76 -0.05 -0.29
CA ASN A 199 -8.78 0.35 -1.31
C ASN A 199 -7.55 0.99 -0.70
N LEU A 200 -6.37 0.56 -1.13
CA LEU A 200 -5.10 1.25 -0.94
C LEU A 200 -4.65 1.87 -2.27
N THR A 201 -4.51 3.19 -2.28
CA THR A 201 -4.05 3.95 -3.45
C THR A 201 -2.79 4.75 -3.12
N SER A 202 -2.17 5.37 -4.13
CA SER A 202 -1.15 6.39 -3.96
C SER A 202 -1.40 7.52 -4.95
N GLU A 203 -1.68 8.73 -4.45
CA GLU A 203 -2.01 9.90 -5.28
C GLU A 203 -0.88 10.26 -6.26
N GLU A 204 0.35 9.92 -5.89
CA GLU A 204 1.56 10.17 -6.67
C GLU A 204 1.96 8.99 -7.56
N ASN A 205 1.04 8.09 -7.92
CA ASN A 205 1.34 6.88 -8.72
C ASN A 205 2.58 6.13 -8.21
N TRP A 206 2.74 6.06 -6.89
CA TRP A 206 3.85 5.34 -6.24
C TRP A 206 5.26 5.89 -6.55
N ILE A 207 5.41 7.19 -6.85
CA ILE A 207 6.74 7.84 -6.90
C ILE A 207 7.09 8.55 -5.57
N PRO A 208 8.39 8.74 -5.27
CA PRO A 208 8.79 9.50 -4.09
C PRO A 208 8.37 10.97 -4.21
N GLU A 209 8.16 11.63 -3.06
CA GLU A 209 8.03 13.09 -3.04
C GLU A 209 9.39 13.70 -3.40
N PHE A 210 9.45 14.49 -4.47
CA PHE A 210 10.65 15.27 -4.75
C PHE A 210 10.69 16.46 -3.79
N PRO A 211 11.79 16.68 -3.05
CA PRO A 211 11.97 17.92 -2.32
C PRO A 211 11.77 19.08 -3.30
N SER A 212 10.94 20.05 -2.94
CA SER A 212 10.62 21.20 -3.80
C SER A 212 11.88 21.93 -4.33
N SER A 213 13.01 21.83 -3.62
CA SER A 213 14.32 22.31 -4.05
C SER A 213 14.89 21.59 -5.27
N VAL A 214 14.69 20.28 -5.41
CA VAL A 214 15.14 19.47 -6.56
C VAL A 214 14.28 19.80 -7.80
N ALA A 215 12.97 19.93 -7.62
CA ALA A 215 12.08 20.40 -8.67
C ALA A 215 12.46 21.82 -9.15
N LEU A 216 12.73 22.73 -8.21
CA LEU A 216 13.17 24.09 -8.50
C LEU A 216 14.51 24.13 -9.26
N LEU A 217 15.49 23.30 -8.87
CA LEU A 217 16.76 23.16 -9.59
C LEU A 217 16.56 22.62 -11.01
N GLY A 218 15.66 21.65 -11.19
CA GLY A 218 15.26 21.16 -12.52
C GLY A 218 14.69 22.28 -13.40
N PHE A 219 13.76 23.08 -12.85
CA PHE A 219 13.20 24.23 -13.55
C PHE A 219 14.25 25.31 -13.88
N LEU A 220 15.15 25.62 -12.95
CA LEU A 220 16.25 26.55 -13.18
C LEU A 220 17.21 26.04 -14.27
N MET A 221 17.50 24.75 -14.32
CA MET A 221 18.30 24.16 -15.40
C MET A 221 17.61 24.24 -16.77
N LEU A 222 16.30 23.99 -16.83
CA LEU A 222 15.50 24.14 -18.06
C LEU A 222 15.46 25.58 -18.59
N ILE A 223 15.56 26.59 -17.71
CA ILE A 223 15.59 28.01 -18.12
C ILE A 223 17.01 28.45 -18.51
N THR A 224 18.02 28.02 -17.76
CA THR A 224 19.41 28.46 -17.97
C THR A 224 20.05 27.87 -19.23
N ILE A 225 19.73 26.63 -19.59
CA ILE A 225 20.30 25.97 -20.78
C ILE A 225 19.93 26.74 -22.08
N PRO A 226 18.65 27.03 -22.39
CA PRO A 226 18.27 27.83 -23.55
C PRO A 226 18.89 29.23 -23.54
N LEU A 227 18.96 29.89 -22.38
CA LEU A 227 19.56 31.23 -22.26
C LEU A 227 21.04 31.24 -22.63
N VAL A 228 21.79 30.19 -22.27
CA VAL A 228 23.20 30.03 -22.69
C VAL A 228 23.30 29.87 -24.21
N PHE A 229 22.42 29.09 -24.84
CA PHE A 229 22.41 28.92 -26.29
C PHE A 229 22.02 30.21 -27.03
N ILE A 230 21.00 30.94 -26.57
CA ILE A 230 20.56 32.22 -27.13
C ILE A 230 21.69 33.27 -27.04
N LYS A 231 22.35 33.36 -25.89
CA LYS A 231 23.50 34.27 -25.69
C LYS A 231 24.67 33.93 -26.61
N LYS A 232 24.95 32.64 -26.81
CA LYS A 232 26.03 32.17 -27.70
C LYS A 232 25.75 32.50 -29.17
N GLU A 233 24.51 32.39 -29.63
CA GLU A 233 24.10 32.79 -30.98
C GLU A 233 24.18 34.29 -31.20
N SER A 234 23.72 35.09 -30.23
CA SER A 234 23.80 36.56 -30.29
C SER A 234 25.26 37.04 -30.44
N ASN A 235 26.17 36.47 -29.65
CA ASN A 235 27.59 36.80 -29.73
C ASN A 235 28.24 36.39 -31.07
N ARG A 236 27.78 35.31 -31.72
CA ARG A 236 28.25 34.93 -33.07
C ARG A 236 27.83 35.96 -34.12
N LYS A 237 26.58 36.45 -34.07
CA LYS A 237 26.07 37.46 -35.01
C LYS A 237 26.73 38.83 -34.86
N SER A 238 27.18 39.20 -33.66
CA SER A 238 27.86 40.48 -33.41
C SER A 238 29.31 40.55 -33.95
N LYS A 239 29.91 39.40 -34.30
CA LYS A 239 31.31 39.30 -34.75
C LYS A 239 31.47 39.09 -36.26
N SER A 240 30.36 38.99 -37.02
CA SER A 240 30.35 38.98 -38.49
C SER A 240 29.97 40.35 -39.01
#